data_AF-A0A2V9D1K0-F1
#
_entry.id   AF-A0A2V9D1K0-F1
#
_cell.length_a   1.000
_cell.length_b   1.000
_cell.length_c   1.000
_cell.angle_alpha   90.00
_cell.angle_beta   90.00
_cell.angle_gamma   90.00
#
_symmetry.space_group_name_H-M   'P 1'
#
loop_
_entity.id
_entity.type
_entity.pdbx_description
1 polymer ?
#
loop_
_entity_poly.entity_id
_entity_poly.type
_entity_poly.pdbx_seq_one_letter_code
_entity_poly.pdbx_strand_id
1 'polypeptide(L)'
;MRKTNSQQPKSFWSRYARTILGFALLLLAIHDIFGSHGLLAMRRTQSQIRELHGEIDRLNQENRELGKQVQSLRSDPKAVERIAREEMGLARPGEMIFKLPDEPQKSSSPAKKP
;
A
#
# COMPACT_ATOMS: atom_id res chain seq x y z
N MET A 1 -60.69 37.73 56.86
CA MET A 1 -59.34 37.71 56.27
C MET A 1 -59.16 36.42 55.47
N ARG A 2 -59.01 36.51 54.13
CA ARG A 2 -58.95 35.35 53.22
C ARG A 2 -57.50 34.86 53.08
N LYS A 3 -57.21 33.62 53.46
CA LYS A 3 -55.96 32.94 53.08
C LYS A 3 -56.21 32.18 51.78
N THR A 4 -55.78 32.73 50.65
CA THR A 4 -55.70 31.98 49.39
C THR A 4 -54.36 31.26 49.33
N ASN A 5 -54.32 30.05 49.90
CA ASN A 5 -53.21 29.14 49.72
C ASN A 5 -53.41 28.40 48.40
N SER A 6 -52.85 28.95 47.31
CA SER A 6 -52.84 28.34 45.99
C SER A 6 -51.87 27.16 45.99
N GLN A 7 -52.42 25.97 46.25
CA GLN A 7 -51.69 24.72 46.16
C GLN A 7 -51.23 24.50 44.71
N GLN A 8 -49.92 24.58 44.54
CA GLN A 8 -49.18 24.34 43.31
C GLN A 8 -49.31 22.86 42.89
N PRO A 9 -49.70 22.53 41.65
CA PRO A 9 -49.75 21.14 41.17
C PRO A 9 -48.34 20.64 40.81
N LYS A 10 -47.43 20.59 41.80
CA LYS A 10 -46.02 20.19 41.60
C LYS A 10 -45.84 18.70 41.32
N SER A 11 -46.86 17.87 41.52
CA SER A 11 -46.75 16.41 41.40
C SER A 11 -47.22 15.83 40.07
N PHE A 12 -47.99 16.56 39.25
CA PHE A 12 -48.44 16.07 37.93
C PHE A 12 -47.38 16.31 36.85
N TRP A 13 -46.77 17.50 36.84
CA TRP A 13 -45.72 17.84 35.89
C TRP A 13 -44.42 17.05 36.09
N SER A 14 -44.10 16.66 37.32
CA SER A 14 -42.86 15.92 37.61
C SER A 14 -42.85 14.50 37.03
N ARG A 15 -44.02 13.86 36.88
CA ARG A 15 -44.17 12.53 36.27
C ARG A 15 -43.91 12.60 34.77
N TYR A 16 -44.57 13.55 34.11
CA TYR A 16 -44.37 13.81 32.69
C TYR A 16 -42.96 14.31 32.39
N ALA A 17 -42.38 15.14 33.26
CA ALA A 17 -41.00 15.59 33.13
C ALA A 17 -40.02 14.41 33.23
N ARG A 18 -40.23 13.46 34.15
CA ARG A 18 -39.42 12.24 34.25
C ARG A 18 -39.53 11.35 33.01
N THR A 19 -40.73 11.16 32.48
CA THR A 19 -40.92 10.36 31.26
C THR A 19 -40.32 11.03 30.04
N ILE A 20 -40.48 12.36 29.90
CA ILE A 20 -39.89 13.14 28.80
C ILE A 20 -38.37 13.11 28.89
N LEU A 21 -37.80 13.27 30.09
CA LEU A 21 -36.35 13.19 30.29
C LEU A 21 -35.79 11.79 29.96
N GLY A 22 -36.50 10.74 30.35
CA GLY A 22 -36.14 9.36 29.99
C GLY A 22 -36.20 9.13 28.47
N PHE A 23 -37.23 9.63 27.81
CA PHE A 23 -37.37 9.53 26.36
C PHE A 23 -36.29 10.34 25.62
N ALA A 24 -35.96 11.54 26.10
CA ALA A 24 -34.89 12.36 25.55
C ALA A 24 -33.53 11.67 25.67
N LEU A 25 -33.23 11.07 26.84
CA LEU A 25 -32.00 10.28 27.03
C LEU A 25 -31.95 9.04 26.13
N LEU A 26 -33.09 8.36 25.94
CA LEU A 26 -33.19 7.22 25.04
C LEU A 26 -32.92 7.61 23.58
N LEU A 27 -33.53 8.71 23.12
CA LEU A 27 -33.29 9.22 21.77
C LEU A 27 -31.85 9.67 21.56
N LEU A 28 -31.24 10.29 22.57
CA LEU A 28 -29.83 10.69 22.53
C LEU A 28 -28.92 9.47 22.46
N ALA A 29 -29.20 8.42 23.25
CA ALA A 29 -28.45 7.15 23.19
C ALA A 29 -28.60 6.45 21.83
N ILE A 30 -29.80 6.42 21.25
CA ILE A 30 -30.03 5.86 19.91
C ILE A 30 -29.27 6.68 18.86
N HIS A 31 -29.34 8.02 18.92
CA HIS A 31 -28.61 8.90 18.01
C HIS A 31 -27.09 8.75 18.15
N ASP A 32 -26.56 8.57 19.36
CA ASP A 32 -25.13 8.38 19.59
C ASP A 32 -24.65 7.02 19.04
N ILE A 33 -25.50 6.00 19.10
CA ILE A 33 -25.22 4.66 18.56
C ILE A 33 -25.39 4.61 17.02
N PHE A 34 -26.41 5.26 16.47
CA PHE A 34 -26.78 5.22 15.04
C PHE A 34 -26.29 6.43 14.23
N GLY A 35 -25.77 7.47 14.87
CA GLY A 35 -25.24 8.66 14.22
C GLY A 35 -23.99 8.34 13.40
N SER A 36 -23.70 9.17 12.41
CA SER A 36 -22.58 9.07 11.47
C SER A 36 -21.19 8.91 12.10
N HIS A 37 -21.05 9.12 13.41
CA HIS A 37 -19.84 8.92 14.22
C HIS A 37 -20.00 7.94 15.39
N GLY A 38 -21.04 7.09 15.38
CA GLY A 38 -21.28 6.13 16.44
C GLY A 38 -20.16 5.10 16.59
N LEU A 39 -20.07 4.49 17.79
CA LEU A 39 -19.05 3.48 18.15
C LEU A 39 -18.87 2.37 17.10
N LEU A 40 -19.92 2.05 16.34
CA LEU A 40 -19.88 1.06 15.27
C LEU A 40 -19.04 1.51 14.05
N ALA A 41 -19.15 2.79 13.66
CA ALA A 41 -18.35 3.37 12.57
C ALA A 41 -16.87 3.40 12.94
N MET A 42 -16.55 3.80 14.17
CA MET A 42 -15.18 3.80 14.70
C MET A 42 -14.54 2.40 14.63
N ARG A 43 -15.29 1.34 14.95
CA ARG A 43 -14.79 -0.04 14.88
C ARG A 43 -14.49 -0.50 13.45
N ARG A 44 -15.33 -0.13 12.47
CA ARG A 44 -15.10 -0.44 11.06
C ARG A 44 -13.87 0.29 10.53
N THR A 45 -13.74 1.59 10.82
CA THR A 45 -12.59 2.39 10.40
C THR A 45 -11.29 1.87 11.03
N GLN A 46 -11.31 1.49 12.31
CA GLN A 46 -10.12 0.89 12.93
C GLN A 46 -9.74 -0.47 12.32
N SER A 47 -10.70 -1.27 11.88
CA SER A 47 -10.40 -2.54 11.20
C SER A 47 -9.71 -2.29 9.87
N GLN A 48 -10.23 -1.34 9.07
CA GLN A 48 -9.64 -0.95 7.80
C GLN A 48 -8.22 -0.38 7.97
N ILE A 49 -8.00 0.45 9.00
CA ILE A 49 -6.66 0.98 9.31
C ILE A 49 -5.67 -0.14 9.64
N ARG A 50 -6.09 -1.16 10.40
CA ARG A 50 -5.24 -2.31 10.74
C ARG A 50 -4.91 -3.15 9.51
N GLU A 51 -5.90 -3.39 8.65
CA GLU A 51 -5.72 -4.15 7.41
C GLU A 51 -4.74 -3.44 6.46
N LEU A 52 -4.94 -2.13 6.23
CA LEU A 52 -4.03 -1.32 5.41
C LEU A 52 -2.61 -1.29 5.98
N HIS A 53 -2.44 -1.18 7.30
CA HIS A 53 -1.11 -1.24 7.90
C HIS A 53 -0.43 -2.59 7.64
N GLY A 54 -1.16 -3.71 7.79
CA GLY A 54 -0.63 -5.03 7.50
C GLY A 54 -0.20 -5.20 6.04
N GLU A 55 -0.96 -4.62 5.11
CA GLU A 55 -0.62 -4.63 3.68
C GLU A 55 0.62 -3.78 3.37
N ILE A 56 0.73 -2.60 3.98
CA ILE A 56 1.92 -1.75 3.88
C ILE A 56 3.16 -2.47 4.39
N ASP A 57 3.08 -3.14 5.54
CA ASP A 57 4.21 -3.85 6.12
C ASP A 57 4.66 -5.02 5.23
N ARG A 58 3.70 -5.77 4.67
CA ARG A 58 3.97 -6.84 3.71
C ARG A 58 4.66 -6.31 2.45
N LEU A 59 4.12 -5.25 1.84
CA LEU A 59 4.69 -4.66 0.63
C LEU A 59 6.08 -4.08 0.88
N ASN A 60 6.30 -3.46 2.04
CA ASN A 60 7.62 -2.97 2.44
C ASN A 60 8.63 -4.11 2.59
N GLN A 61 8.22 -5.26 3.11
CA GLN A 61 9.08 -6.42 3.23
C GLN A 61 9.44 -7.00 1.87
N GLU A 62 8.46 -7.16 0.99
CA GLU A 62 8.66 -7.62 -0.38
C GLU A 62 9.60 -6.69 -1.17
N ASN A 63 9.41 -5.36 -1.05
CA ASN A 63 10.31 -4.38 -1.65
C ASN A 63 11.75 -4.50 -1.13
N ARG A 64 11.94 -4.72 0.18
CA ARG A 64 13.29 -4.92 0.75
C ARG A 64 13.94 -6.19 0.20
N GLU A 65 13.18 -7.26 0.05
CA GLU A 65 13.68 -8.53 -0.49
C GLU A 65 14.05 -8.41 -1.97
N LEU A 66 13.17 -7.81 -2.78
CA LEU A 66 13.43 -7.52 -4.18
C LEU A 66 14.63 -6.59 -4.35
N GLY A 67 14.76 -5.56 -3.52
CA GLY A 67 15.89 -4.64 -3.52
C GLY A 67 17.22 -5.37 -3.27
N LYS A 68 17.25 -6.30 -2.31
CA LYS A 68 18.42 -7.16 -2.06
C LYS A 68 18.72 -8.07 -3.25
N GLN A 69 17.70 -8.65 -3.89
CA GLN A 69 17.87 -9.47 -5.09
C GLN A 69 18.46 -8.66 -6.24
N VAL A 70 17.90 -7.48 -6.53
CA VAL A 70 18.44 -6.56 -7.54
C VAL A 70 19.88 -6.17 -7.24
N GLN A 71 20.19 -5.87 -5.97
CA GLN A 71 21.56 -5.55 -5.56
C GLN A 71 22.50 -6.74 -5.76
N SER A 72 22.07 -7.96 -5.42
CA SER A 72 22.85 -9.18 -5.65
C SER A 72 23.07 -9.47 -7.13
N LEU A 73 22.05 -9.27 -7.97
CA LEU A 73 22.13 -9.45 -9.42
C LEU A 73 23.02 -8.39 -10.09
N ARG A 74 23.00 -7.15 -9.58
CA ARG A 74 23.88 -6.07 -10.04
C ARG A 74 25.32 -6.21 -9.54
N SER A 75 25.54 -6.97 -8.46
CA SER A 75 26.85 -7.08 -7.82
C SER A 75 27.86 -7.95 -8.59
N ASP A 76 27.48 -8.54 -9.73
CA ASP A 76 28.44 -9.08 -10.71
C ASP A 76 28.53 -8.18 -11.96
N PRO A 77 29.23 -7.03 -11.86
CA PRO A 77 29.45 -6.14 -13.00
C PRO A 77 30.23 -6.82 -14.13
N LYS A 78 30.98 -7.91 -13.86
CA LYS A 78 31.65 -8.69 -14.91
C LYS A 78 30.66 -9.49 -15.73
N ALA A 79 29.62 -10.07 -15.13
CA ALA A 79 28.56 -10.75 -15.86
C ALA A 79 27.79 -9.76 -16.77
N VAL A 80 27.47 -8.57 -16.25
CA VAL A 80 26.79 -7.52 -17.04
C VAL A 80 27.68 -7.03 -18.19
N GLU A 81 28.96 -6.79 -17.92
CA GLU A 81 29.93 -6.39 -18.94
C GLU A 81 30.12 -7.48 -20.01
N ARG A 82 30.16 -8.75 -19.60
CA ARG A 82 30.27 -9.88 -20.51
C ARG A 82 29.08 -9.95 -21.47
N ILE A 83 27.84 -9.86 -20.96
CA ILE A 83 26.63 -9.84 -21.80
C ILE A 83 26.61 -8.62 -22.73
N ALA A 84 26.98 -7.43 -22.22
CA ALA A 84 27.03 -6.22 -23.04
C ALA A 84 28.04 -6.34 -24.20
N ARG A 85 29.20 -6.98 -23.97
CA ARG A 85 30.24 -7.18 -24.99
C ARG A 85 29.91 -8.32 -25.95
N GLU A 86 29.42 -9.45 -25.45
CA GLU A 86 29.19 -10.68 -26.24
C GLU A 86 27.89 -10.61 -27.05
N GLU A 87 26.79 -10.21 -26.44
CA GLU A 87 25.45 -10.27 -27.06
C GLU A 87 25.07 -8.98 -27.76
N MET A 88 25.45 -7.83 -27.18
CA MET A 88 25.06 -6.52 -27.70
C MET A 88 26.19 -5.82 -28.47
N GLY A 89 27.40 -6.37 -28.46
CA GLY A 89 28.57 -5.77 -29.11
C GLY A 89 28.90 -4.37 -28.58
N LEU A 90 28.47 -4.04 -27.37
CA LEU A 90 28.66 -2.72 -26.77
C LEU A 90 30.06 -2.60 -26.15
N ALA A 91 30.66 -1.43 -26.30
CA ALA A 91 31.95 -1.06 -25.70
C ALA A 91 31.79 0.23 -24.88
N ARG A 92 32.67 0.45 -23.91
CA ARG A 92 32.61 1.68 -23.09
C ARG A 92 33.01 2.91 -23.93
N PRO A 93 32.58 4.13 -23.56
CA PRO A 93 33.04 5.35 -24.22
C PRO A 93 34.57 5.43 -24.24
N GLY A 94 35.17 5.45 -25.43
CA GLY A 94 36.63 5.46 -25.63
C GLY A 94 37.27 4.11 -25.98
N GLU A 95 36.52 3.01 -26.03
CA GLU A 95 37.00 1.70 -26.51
C GLU A 95 36.70 1.51 -28.02
N MET A 96 37.57 0.80 -28.75
CA MET A 96 37.39 0.51 -30.18
C MET A 96 36.99 -0.96 -30.41
N ILE A 97 35.97 -1.20 -31.24
CA ILE A 97 35.49 -2.54 -31.61
C ILE A 97 36.25 -3.01 -32.86
N PHE A 98 37.05 -4.08 -32.72
CA PHE A 98 37.72 -4.73 -33.85
C PHE A 98 36.86 -5.87 -34.41
N LYS A 99 36.42 -5.74 -35.67
CA LYS A 99 35.78 -6.83 -36.40
C LYS A 99 36.84 -7.48 -37.30
N LEU A 100 37.15 -8.75 -37.06
CA LEU A 100 38.03 -9.50 -37.94
C LEU A 100 37.26 -9.78 -39.25
N PRO A 101 37.85 -9.53 -40.43
CA PRO A 101 37.29 -10.01 -41.68
C PRO A 101 37.24 -11.54 -41.63
N ASP A 102 36.15 -12.13 -42.13
CA ASP A 102 36.13 -13.57 -42.39
C ASP A 102 37.33 -13.90 -43.28
N GLU A 103 38.18 -14.84 -42.83
CA GLU A 103 39.34 -15.26 -43.61
C GLU A 103 38.86 -15.60 -45.03
N PRO A 104 39.45 -15.00 -46.09
CA PRO A 104 39.12 -15.42 -47.44
C PRO A 104 39.43 -16.91 -47.50
N GLN A 105 38.38 -17.71 -47.69
CA GLN A 105 38.51 -19.15 -47.79
C GLN A 105 39.67 -19.46 -48.72
N LYS A 106 40.71 -20.03 -48.12
CA LYS A 106 41.83 -20.61 -48.83
C LYS A 106 41.29 -21.83 -49.57
N SER A 107 40.61 -21.58 -50.68
CA SER A 107 40.28 -22.58 -51.68
C SER A 107 41.63 -23.10 -52.17
N SER A 108 41.98 -24.23 -51.57
CA SER A 108 43.08 -25.07 -51.95
C SER A 108 42.91 -25.40 -53.43
N SER A 109 43.75 -24.78 -54.25
CA SER A 109 44.09 -25.32 -55.55
C SER A 109 44.89 -26.60 -55.31
N PRO A 110 44.49 -27.77 -55.83
CA PRO A 110 45.42 -28.86 -56.06
C PRO A 110 45.74 -28.86 -57.54
N ALA A 111 46.76 -28.10 -57.92
CA ALA A 111 47.53 -28.43 -59.11
C ALA A 111 48.39 -29.65 -58.78
N LYS A 112 48.02 -30.86 -59.27
CA LYS A 112 49.01 -31.88 -59.64
C LYS A 112 48.49 -32.89 -60.66
N LYS A 113 49.01 -32.68 -61.88
CA LYS A 113 49.32 -33.58 -63.02
C LYS A 113 49.74 -35.03 -62.65
N PRO A 114 49.85 -35.99 -63.58
CA PRO A 114 50.19 -35.89 -65.02
C PRO A 114 49.03 -35.89 -66.02
#